data_AF-A0A1C6FFH0-F1
#
_entry.id   AF-A0A1C6FFH0-F1
#
_cell.length_a   1.000
_cell.length_b   1.000
_cell.length_c   1.000
_cell.angle_alpha   90.00
_cell.angle_beta   90.00
_cell.angle_gamma   90.00
#
_symmetry.space_group_name_H-M   'P 1'
#
loop_
_entity.id
_entity.type
_entity.pdbx_description
1 polymer ?
#
loop_
_entity_poly.entity_id
_entity_poly.type
_entity_poly.pdbx_seq_one_letter_code
_entity_poly.pdbx_strand_id
1 'polypeptide(L)'
;MSLKKLSICSFVILAVLISQLFCETPNVSAYSKPSLLKDNAVYYIKNKNSGKYLDADHSIDKNGTNVIQWHYNGGAGQKWKLVHTGDGLYKLVSQVGTKKRVLDINKNDNKNRSNIDIWTDNNSGDRRFRIIMNKDGYSYRIVSKCSNFTKAVTVESASCNDKANVFQFQYNASNNDEWIFEPVNGYSRELATNYATKNVYSSVPAYPNLRNMGGDCANFVSQCMLAGGIHYQDNWYIQKDDNKNPSPLNVNQLDASWRLADPSPWISAKQFNLFWSKKYQTETVTGKFITEHPDIIFNAPTYKGDIIQIAGKSFWGGVGSAKHTMIITNYGVYKGQINYQLSYHSADTSDKNLLEMAETHPNDYFIVYSIK
;
A
#
# COMPACT_ATOMS: atom_id res chain seq x y z
N MET A 1 -66.34 6.54 68.71
CA MET A 1 -66.20 5.33 67.87
C MET A 1 -64.71 5.11 67.62
N SER A 2 -64.21 3.88 67.70
CA SER A 2 -62.76 3.58 67.82
C SER A 2 -61.96 3.87 66.54
N LEU A 3 -60.87 4.65 66.65
CA LEU A 3 -59.76 4.67 65.70
C LEU A 3 -58.44 4.46 66.45
N LYS A 4 -57.71 3.39 66.10
CA LYS A 4 -56.39 3.05 66.63
C LYS A 4 -55.31 3.54 65.66
N LYS A 5 -54.16 3.98 66.22
CA LYS A 5 -52.75 3.80 65.81
C LYS A 5 -52.51 3.12 64.42
N LEU A 6 -51.52 3.45 63.59
CA LEU A 6 -50.25 4.24 63.63
C LEU A 6 -49.93 4.64 62.14
N SER A 7 -48.88 5.32 61.69
CA SER A 7 -47.61 5.85 62.26
C SER A 7 -47.06 7.02 61.39
N ILE A 8 -45.87 7.54 61.72
CA ILE A 8 -45.09 8.49 60.92
C ILE A 8 -44.02 7.74 60.11
N CYS A 9 -43.79 8.12 58.85
CA CYS A 9 -42.48 7.99 58.16
C CYS A 9 -42.40 8.92 56.94
N SER A 10 -41.53 9.92 56.98
CA SER A 10 -41.22 10.80 55.86
C SER A 10 -40.30 10.10 54.86
N PHE A 11 -40.73 9.92 53.62
CA PHE A 11 -39.86 9.39 52.56
C PHE A 11 -39.05 10.51 51.90
N VAL A 12 -37.74 10.53 52.19
CA VAL A 12 -36.76 11.24 51.36
C VAL A 12 -36.62 10.47 50.04
N ILE A 13 -37.04 11.06 48.93
CA ILE A 13 -36.84 10.47 47.60
C ILE A 13 -35.38 10.66 47.20
N LEU A 14 -34.58 9.62 47.44
CA LEU A 14 -33.22 9.53 46.90
C LEU A 14 -33.30 9.21 45.41
N ALA A 15 -33.21 10.23 44.56
CA ALA A 15 -33.16 10.06 43.11
C ALA A 15 -31.82 9.42 42.70
N VAL A 16 -31.80 8.10 42.55
CA VAL A 16 -30.66 7.38 41.97
C VAL A 16 -30.59 7.68 40.48
N LEU A 17 -29.67 8.57 40.10
CA LEU A 17 -29.24 8.78 38.72
C LEU A 17 -28.55 7.51 38.22
N ILE A 18 -29.34 6.58 37.65
CA ILE A 18 -28.80 5.50 36.82
C ILE A 18 -28.33 6.17 35.53
N SER A 19 -27.02 6.41 35.44
CA SER A 19 -26.35 6.72 34.18
C SER A 19 -26.42 5.50 33.26
N GLN A 20 -27.53 5.39 32.52
CA GLN A 20 -27.60 4.48 31.39
C GLN A 20 -26.58 4.93 30.35
N LEU A 21 -25.40 4.30 30.41
CA LEU A 21 -24.46 4.23 29.31
C LEU A 21 -25.18 3.55 28.14
N PHE A 22 -25.88 4.36 27.34
CA PHE A 22 -26.21 3.98 25.97
C PHE A 22 -24.89 3.77 25.25
N CYS A 23 -24.45 2.50 25.21
CA CYS A 23 -23.47 2.07 24.22
C CYS A 23 -24.14 2.30 22.86
N GLU A 24 -23.79 3.40 22.20
CA GLU A 24 -24.21 3.66 20.84
C GLU A 24 -23.80 2.46 20.00
N THR A 25 -24.78 1.64 19.59
CA THR A 25 -24.54 0.61 18.58
C THR A 25 -24.03 1.34 17.35
N PRO A 26 -22.77 1.12 16.92
CA PRO A 26 -22.20 1.91 15.84
C PRO A 26 -23.08 1.75 14.61
N ASN A 27 -23.60 2.89 14.14
CA ASN A 27 -24.62 2.95 13.10
C ASN A 27 -24.13 2.12 11.89
N VAL A 28 -24.88 1.09 11.50
CA VAL A 28 -24.40 0.10 10.51
C VAL A 28 -24.13 0.75 9.14
N SER A 29 -24.71 1.94 8.91
CA SER A 29 -24.50 2.84 7.78
C SER A 29 -23.15 3.59 7.74
N ALA A 30 -22.37 3.61 8.83
CA ALA A 30 -21.14 4.41 8.94
C ALA A 30 -19.85 3.73 8.44
N TYR A 31 -19.94 2.47 7.99
CA TYR A 31 -18.78 1.75 7.44
C TYR A 31 -18.67 1.98 5.94
N SER A 32 -17.91 3.01 5.56
CA SER A 32 -17.65 3.33 4.17
C SER A 32 -16.88 2.21 3.46
N LYS A 33 -17.24 2.00 2.18
CA LYS A 33 -16.48 1.21 1.23
C LYS A 33 -15.00 1.65 1.22
N PRO A 34 -14.00 0.75 1.13
CA PRO A 34 -12.61 1.14 0.91
C PRO A 34 -12.50 1.92 -0.41
N SER A 35 -12.41 3.26 -0.32
CA SER A 35 -12.69 4.16 -1.43
C SER A 35 -11.76 3.98 -2.64
N LEU A 36 -10.49 3.65 -2.39
CA LEU A 36 -9.47 3.46 -3.43
C LEU A 36 -9.46 2.01 -4.00
N LEU A 37 -10.23 1.09 -3.40
CA LEU A 37 -10.30 -0.31 -3.84
C LEU A 37 -11.54 -0.54 -4.72
N LYS A 38 -11.33 -1.18 -5.85
CA LYS A 38 -12.34 -1.44 -6.87
C LYS A 38 -12.95 -2.82 -6.63
N ASP A 39 -14.28 -2.87 -6.51
CA ASP A 39 -14.98 -4.15 -6.42
C ASP A 39 -14.73 -4.96 -7.70
N ASN A 40 -14.63 -6.28 -7.54
CA ASN A 40 -14.27 -7.25 -8.57
C ASN A 40 -12.86 -7.11 -9.18
N ALA A 41 -12.04 -6.14 -8.77
CA ALA A 41 -10.63 -6.13 -9.12
C ALA A 41 -9.85 -7.22 -8.38
N VAL A 42 -8.70 -7.59 -8.94
CA VAL A 42 -7.78 -8.58 -8.35
C VAL A 42 -6.57 -7.84 -7.81
N TYR A 43 -6.15 -8.21 -6.59
CA TYR A 43 -5.05 -7.62 -5.87
C TYR A 43 -4.01 -8.67 -5.49
N TYR A 44 -2.75 -8.27 -5.50
CA TYR A 44 -1.74 -8.83 -4.61
C TYR A 44 -1.84 -8.10 -3.28
N ILE A 45 -1.78 -8.83 -2.16
CA ILE A 45 -2.00 -8.28 -0.83
C ILE A 45 -0.69 -8.38 -0.05
N LYS A 46 0.09 -7.30 -0.04
CA LYS A 46 1.44 -7.21 0.53
C LYS A 46 1.37 -6.88 2.02
N ASN A 47 2.10 -7.62 2.85
CA ASN A 47 2.25 -7.34 4.28
C ASN A 47 3.17 -6.14 4.50
N LYS A 48 2.72 -5.15 5.28
CA LYS A 48 3.45 -3.88 5.50
C LYS A 48 4.76 -4.05 6.27
N ASN A 49 4.90 -5.11 7.08
CA ASN A 49 6.13 -5.42 7.83
C ASN A 49 7.21 -6.11 6.96
N SER A 50 6.83 -7.15 6.20
CA SER A 50 7.77 -8.05 5.53
C SER A 50 7.96 -7.79 4.04
N GLY A 51 7.06 -7.04 3.39
CA GLY A 51 7.02 -6.87 1.94
C GLY A 51 6.62 -8.15 1.16
N LYS A 52 6.29 -9.24 1.85
CA LYS A 52 5.80 -10.50 1.30
C LYS A 52 4.28 -10.48 1.14
N TYR A 53 3.72 -11.42 0.40
CA TYR A 53 2.32 -11.39 -0.04
C TYR A 53 1.52 -12.52 0.58
N LEU A 54 0.23 -12.25 0.83
CA LEU A 54 -0.76 -13.26 1.21
C LEU A 54 -0.86 -14.33 0.10
N ASP A 55 -0.48 -15.57 0.40
CA ASP A 55 -0.31 -16.64 -0.58
C ASP A 55 -1.06 -17.90 -0.13
N ALA A 56 -1.96 -18.42 -0.99
CA ALA A 56 -2.60 -19.71 -0.82
C ALA A 56 -1.62 -20.83 -1.23
N ASP A 57 -1.15 -21.59 -0.24
CA ASP A 57 0.13 -22.29 -0.33
C ASP A 57 0.24 -23.24 -1.53
N HIS A 58 1.39 -23.16 -2.22
CA HIS A 58 1.70 -23.85 -3.47
C HIS A 58 0.63 -23.68 -4.59
N SER A 59 -0.25 -22.68 -4.51
CA SER A 59 -1.40 -22.50 -5.40
C SER A 59 -2.31 -23.75 -5.51
N ILE A 60 -2.52 -24.47 -4.41
CA ILE A 60 -3.33 -25.71 -4.40
C ILE A 60 -4.84 -25.39 -4.30
N ASP A 61 -5.63 -25.79 -5.30
CA ASP A 61 -7.08 -25.55 -5.34
C ASP A 61 -7.90 -26.57 -4.51
N LYS A 62 -7.67 -26.60 -3.19
CA LYS A 62 -8.32 -27.54 -2.25
C LYS A 62 -8.85 -26.80 -1.02
N ASN A 63 -9.93 -27.33 -0.43
CA ASN A 63 -10.43 -26.84 0.85
C ASN A 63 -9.42 -27.16 1.95
N GLY A 64 -9.07 -26.16 2.77
CA GLY A 64 -8.04 -26.28 3.78
C GLY A 64 -6.61 -26.14 3.26
N THR A 65 -6.41 -25.68 2.01
CA THR A 65 -5.07 -25.20 1.59
C THR A 65 -4.70 -24.00 2.44
N ASN A 66 -3.60 -24.12 3.18
CA ASN A 66 -3.17 -23.09 4.13
C ASN A 66 -2.86 -21.75 3.46
N VAL A 67 -3.03 -20.66 4.20
CA VAL A 67 -2.57 -19.33 3.76
C VAL A 67 -1.35 -18.90 4.57
N ILE A 68 -0.33 -18.47 3.86
CA ILE A 68 0.98 -18.07 4.38
C ILE A 68 1.34 -16.67 3.86
N GLN A 69 2.49 -16.14 4.27
CA GLN A 69 3.20 -15.17 3.44
C GLN A 69 4.28 -15.84 2.57
N TRP A 70 4.48 -15.31 1.37
CA TRP A 70 5.55 -15.71 0.46
C TRP A 70 6.07 -14.50 -0.34
N HIS A 71 7.35 -14.50 -0.74
CA HIS A 71 7.91 -13.49 -1.63
C HIS A 71 7.14 -13.41 -2.96
N TYR A 72 7.19 -12.27 -3.66
CA TYR A 72 6.47 -12.14 -4.92
C TYR A 72 6.87 -13.22 -5.93
N ASN A 73 5.90 -14.00 -6.41
CA ASN A 73 6.07 -14.96 -7.50
C ASN A 73 5.10 -14.71 -8.67
N GLY A 74 4.16 -13.76 -8.53
CA GLY A 74 3.16 -13.45 -9.56
C GLY A 74 2.16 -14.58 -9.85
N GLY A 75 2.19 -15.65 -9.06
CA GLY A 75 1.39 -16.87 -9.23
C GLY A 75 -0.07 -16.69 -8.83
N ALA A 76 -0.88 -17.73 -9.06
CA ALA A 76 -2.30 -17.70 -8.76
C ALA A 76 -2.58 -17.65 -7.24
N GLY A 77 -1.72 -18.26 -6.41
CA GLY A 77 -1.81 -18.25 -4.95
C GLY A 77 -1.78 -16.86 -4.33
N GLN A 78 -1.11 -15.89 -4.97
CA GLN A 78 -0.96 -14.52 -4.47
C GLN A 78 -2.06 -13.56 -4.94
N LYS A 79 -2.98 -14.04 -5.79
CA LYS A 79 -3.99 -13.23 -6.46
C LYS A 79 -5.35 -13.39 -5.80
N TRP A 80 -5.87 -12.29 -5.27
CA TRP A 80 -7.14 -12.25 -4.52
C TRP A 80 -8.11 -11.28 -5.18
N LYS A 81 -9.25 -11.78 -5.66
CA LYS A 81 -10.32 -10.94 -6.20
C LYS A 81 -11.18 -10.42 -5.05
N LEU A 82 -11.31 -9.10 -4.95
CA LEU A 82 -12.07 -8.42 -3.92
C LEU A 82 -13.54 -8.34 -4.32
N VAL A 83 -14.43 -9.09 -3.66
CA VAL A 83 -15.87 -9.14 -4.00
C VAL A 83 -16.71 -8.57 -2.86
N HIS A 84 -17.34 -7.41 -3.10
CA HIS A 84 -18.30 -6.83 -2.16
C HIS A 84 -19.57 -7.68 -2.08
N THR A 85 -20.13 -7.86 -0.88
CA THR A 85 -21.27 -8.75 -0.61
C THR A 85 -22.59 -8.02 -0.37
N GLY A 86 -22.62 -6.69 -0.55
CA GLY A 86 -23.83 -5.87 -0.47
C GLY A 86 -24.15 -5.27 0.90
N ASP A 87 -23.59 -5.81 1.99
CA ASP A 87 -23.80 -5.35 3.38
C ASP A 87 -22.56 -4.66 4.00
N GLY A 88 -21.70 -4.06 3.18
CA GLY A 88 -20.44 -3.45 3.62
C GLY A 88 -19.31 -4.46 3.89
N LEU A 89 -19.54 -5.76 3.63
CA LEU A 89 -18.55 -6.83 3.80
C LEU A 89 -18.03 -7.36 2.47
N TYR A 90 -16.86 -7.97 2.54
CA TYR A 90 -16.09 -8.47 1.41
C TYR A 90 -15.75 -9.96 1.52
N LYS A 91 -15.60 -10.61 0.36
CA LYS A 91 -14.92 -11.89 0.19
C LYS A 91 -13.63 -11.65 -0.59
N LEU A 92 -12.58 -12.37 -0.20
CA LEU A 92 -11.31 -12.41 -0.92
C LEU A 92 -11.25 -13.75 -1.67
N VAL A 93 -11.66 -13.74 -2.93
CA VAL A 93 -11.74 -14.95 -3.78
C VAL A 93 -10.36 -15.28 -4.31
N SER A 94 -9.80 -16.42 -3.91
CA SER A 94 -8.52 -16.90 -4.43
C SER A 94 -8.63 -17.12 -5.95
N GLN A 95 -7.64 -16.66 -6.71
CA GLN A 95 -7.59 -16.87 -8.16
C GLN A 95 -6.94 -18.20 -8.57
N VAL A 96 -6.62 -19.05 -7.58
CA VAL A 96 -6.19 -20.43 -7.75
C VAL A 96 -7.27 -21.28 -8.44
N GLY A 97 -6.85 -22.12 -9.38
CA GLY A 97 -7.65 -23.17 -10.03
C GLY A 97 -9.05 -22.72 -10.48
N THR A 98 -10.08 -23.33 -9.88
CA THR A 98 -11.49 -23.12 -10.20
C THR A 98 -12.06 -21.78 -9.74
N LYS A 99 -11.34 -21.02 -8.90
CA LYS A 99 -11.77 -19.70 -8.37
C LYS A 99 -13.08 -19.74 -7.57
N LYS A 100 -13.42 -20.92 -7.01
CA LYS A 100 -14.60 -21.16 -6.16
C LYS A 100 -14.32 -21.06 -4.66
N ARG A 101 -13.09 -20.72 -4.29
CA ARG A 101 -12.60 -20.67 -2.91
C ARG A 101 -12.26 -19.26 -2.48
N VAL A 102 -12.51 -18.99 -1.21
CA VAL A 102 -12.31 -17.68 -0.57
C VAL A 102 -11.41 -17.84 0.65
N LEU A 103 -10.78 -16.74 1.06
CA LEU A 103 -10.10 -16.64 2.35
C LEU A 103 -11.07 -17.02 3.47
N ASP A 104 -10.63 -17.88 4.39
CA ASP A 104 -11.48 -18.51 5.39
C ASP A 104 -10.84 -18.50 6.78
N ILE A 105 -11.63 -18.22 7.82
CA ILE A 105 -11.23 -18.45 9.22
C ILE A 105 -11.61 -19.88 9.60
N ASN A 106 -10.62 -20.76 9.77
CA ASN A 106 -10.83 -22.20 9.95
C ASN A 106 -11.89 -22.50 11.04
N LYS A 107 -12.93 -23.27 10.67
CA LYS A 107 -14.04 -23.71 11.53
C LYS A 107 -14.91 -22.61 12.15
N ASN A 108 -14.91 -21.38 11.61
CA ASN A 108 -15.68 -20.26 12.19
C ASN A 108 -15.35 -19.97 13.66
N ASP A 109 -14.11 -20.22 14.04
CA ASP A 109 -13.60 -19.93 15.38
C ASP A 109 -13.36 -18.42 15.57
N ASN A 110 -13.46 -17.94 16.81
CA ASN A 110 -13.25 -16.55 17.22
C ASN A 110 -12.04 -16.42 18.17
N LYS A 111 -11.18 -17.44 18.23
CA LYS A 111 -9.96 -17.39 19.04
C LYS A 111 -8.86 -16.62 18.32
N ASN A 112 -7.94 -16.08 19.12
CA ASN A 112 -6.64 -15.70 18.60
C ASN A 112 -5.93 -16.95 18.09
N ARG A 113 -5.17 -16.81 17.00
CA ARG A 113 -4.44 -17.88 16.33
C ARG A 113 -5.31 -18.95 15.64
N SER A 114 -6.62 -18.73 15.46
CA SER A 114 -7.40 -19.57 14.53
C SER A 114 -6.81 -19.41 13.12
N ASN A 115 -6.55 -20.55 12.48
CA ASN A 115 -5.81 -20.58 11.22
C ASN A 115 -6.58 -19.93 10.06
N ILE A 116 -5.86 -19.43 9.05
CA ILE A 116 -6.46 -18.97 7.80
C ILE A 116 -6.11 -19.93 6.68
N ASP A 117 -7.14 -20.38 5.97
CA ASP A 117 -7.01 -21.25 4.80
C ASP A 117 -7.88 -20.73 3.64
N ILE A 118 -7.96 -21.48 2.55
CA ILE A 118 -8.98 -21.26 1.52
C ILE A 118 -10.02 -22.38 1.51
N TRP A 119 -11.29 -21.99 1.42
CA TRP A 119 -12.42 -22.90 1.47
C TRP A 119 -13.53 -22.51 0.48
N THR A 120 -14.35 -23.47 0.05
CA THR A 120 -15.52 -23.22 -0.81
C THR A 120 -16.49 -22.25 -0.15
N ASP A 121 -16.89 -21.20 -0.87
CA ASP A 121 -17.84 -20.21 -0.35
C ASP A 121 -19.25 -20.77 -0.18
N ASN A 122 -19.76 -20.71 1.05
CA ASN A 122 -21.15 -21.00 1.43
C ASN A 122 -21.82 -19.80 2.14
N ASN A 123 -21.26 -18.60 1.99
CA ASN A 123 -21.72 -17.31 2.53
C ASN A 123 -21.75 -17.17 4.07
N SER A 124 -21.06 -18.05 4.79
CA SER A 124 -20.89 -18.02 6.25
C SER A 124 -20.03 -16.85 6.76
N GLY A 125 -19.96 -16.66 8.09
CA GLY A 125 -19.31 -15.49 8.72
C GLY A 125 -17.77 -15.53 8.73
N ASP A 126 -17.17 -16.71 8.78
CA ASP A 126 -15.73 -16.99 8.63
C ASP A 126 -15.14 -16.59 7.28
N ARG A 127 -15.99 -16.47 6.25
CA ARG A 127 -15.60 -16.21 4.86
C ARG A 127 -15.85 -14.75 4.46
N ARG A 128 -16.14 -13.87 5.44
CA ARG A 128 -16.61 -12.49 5.21
C ARG A 128 -15.87 -11.51 6.12
N PHE A 129 -15.35 -10.45 5.51
CA PHE A 129 -14.42 -9.51 6.16
C PHE A 129 -14.85 -8.06 5.96
N ARG A 130 -14.46 -7.16 6.86
CA ARG A 130 -14.35 -5.72 6.53
C ARG A 130 -12.92 -5.45 6.08
N ILE A 131 -12.78 -4.69 5.00
CA ILE A 131 -11.50 -4.13 4.55
C ILE A 131 -11.52 -2.66 4.98
N ILE A 132 -10.72 -2.30 5.97
CA ILE A 132 -10.76 -0.97 6.56
C ILE A 132 -9.41 -0.30 6.36
N MET A 133 -9.42 0.88 5.75
CA MET A 133 -8.22 1.71 5.61
C MET A 133 -7.67 2.07 7.00
N ASN A 134 -6.36 2.03 7.15
CA ASN A 134 -5.67 2.41 8.38
C ASN A 134 -5.41 3.93 8.41
N LYS A 135 -4.98 4.45 9.57
CA LYS A 135 -4.77 5.89 9.77
C LYS A 135 -3.68 6.49 8.85
N ASP A 136 -2.80 5.64 8.31
CA ASP A 136 -1.78 6.04 7.34
C ASP A 136 -2.37 6.40 5.95
N GLY A 137 -3.61 6.01 5.68
CA GLY A 137 -4.32 6.31 4.43
C GLY A 137 -3.90 5.49 3.22
N TYR A 138 -2.99 4.50 3.34
CA TYR A 138 -2.55 3.66 2.22
C TYR A 138 -2.56 2.15 2.51
N SER A 139 -2.47 1.75 3.78
CA SER A 139 -2.62 0.35 4.19
C SER A 139 -4.04 0.07 4.71
N TYR A 140 -4.36 -1.21 4.79
CA TYR A 140 -5.66 -1.72 5.19
C TYR A 140 -5.49 -2.85 6.20
N ARG A 141 -6.43 -2.95 7.14
CA ARG A 141 -6.65 -4.14 7.95
C ARG A 141 -7.83 -4.94 7.40
N ILE A 142 -7.70 -6.26 7.41
CA ILE A 142 -8.72 -7.21 6.97
C ILE A 142 -9.27 -7.87 8.22
N VAL A 143 -10.48 -7.53 8.66
CA VAL A 143 -11.05 -8.01 9.95
C VAL A 143 -12.27 -8.91 9.75
N SER A 144 -12.31 -10.04 10.47
CA SER A 144 -13.28 -11.12 10.24
C SER A 144 -14.67 -10.85 10.85
N LYS A 145 -15.76 -11.21 10.15
CA LYS A 145 -17.13 -11.11 10.69
C LYS A 145 -17.35 -12.07 11.85
N CYS A 146 -16.77 -13.28 11.80
CA CYS A 146 -16.84 -14.25 12.91
C CYS A 146 -16.25 -13.72 14.23
N SER A 147 -15.30 -12.77 14.17
CA SER A 147 -14.74 -12.12 15.35
C SER A 147 -15.45 -10.86 15.81
N ASN A 148 -16.63 -10.54 15.23
CA ASN A 148 -17.28 -9.24 15.34
C ASN A 148 -16.31 -8.09 14.99
N PHE A 149 -15.46 -8.31 13.99
CA PHE A 149 -14.47 -7.34 13.48
C PHE A 149 -13.38 -6.93 14.48
N THR A 150 -13.16 -7.71 15.54
CA THR A 150 -12.10 -7.47 16.55
C THR A 150 -10.74 -8.05 16.16
N LYS A 151 -10.70 -9.05 15.27
CA LYS A 151 -9.49 -9.77 14.86
C LYS A 151 -9.17 -9.52 13.39
N ALA A 152 -7.89 -9.27 13.13
CA ALA A 152 -7.34 -9.03 11.80
C ALA A 152 -6.64 -10.27 11.24
N VAL A 153 -6.52 -10.35 9.91
CA VAL A 153 -5.62 -11.24 9.20
C VAL A 153 -4.18 -10.79 9.48
N THR A 154 -3.36 -11.65 10.07
CA THR A 154 -2.06 -11.29 10.64
C THR A 154 -0.99 -12.32 10.29
N VAL A 155 0.22 -11.86 9.94
CA VAL A 155 1.40 -12.73 9.81
C VAL A 155 1.96 -13.06 11.20
N GLU A 156 2.19 -14.35 11.45
CA GLU A 156 2.70 -14.84 12.73
C GLU A 156 4.04 -14.18 13.13
N SER A 157 4.14 -13.78 14.40
CA SER A 157 5.34 -13.26 15.06
C SER A 157 6.04 -12.09 14.34
N ALA A 158 5.31 -11.33 13.50
CA ALA A 158 5.86 -10.31 12.61
C ALA A 158 7.06 -10.82 11.77
N SER A 159 7.02 -12.10 11.40
CA SER A 159 8.10 -12.78 10.68
C SER A 159 8.38 -12.12 9.33
N CYS A 160 9.66 -12.09 8.94
CA CYS A 160 10.09 -11.79 7.58
C CYS A 160 10.30 -13.06 6.73
N ASN A 161 10.14 -14.26 7.28
CA ASN A 161 10.41 -15.50 6.56
C ASN A 161 9.27 -15.87 5.60
N ASP A 162 9.64 -16.46 4.47
CA ASP A 162 8.72 -17.25 3.65
C ASP A 162 8.13 -18.44 4.45
N LYS A 163 6.95 -18.93 4.06
CA LYS A 163 6.11 -19.90 4.81
C LYS A 163 5.61 -19.44 6.19
N ALA A 164 5.93 -18.24 6.66
CA ALA A 164 5.37 -17.78 7.95
C ALA A 164 3.84 -17.76 7.88
N ASN A 165 3.21 -18.33 8.90
CA ASN A 165 1.79 -18.63 8.86
C ASN A 165 0.93 -17.36 8.92
N VAL A 166 -0.24 -17.40 8.30
CA VAL A 166 -1.25 -16.35 8.43
C VAL A 166 -2.43 -16.88 9.23
N PHE A 167 -2.81 -16.14 10.27
CA PHE A 167 -3.90 -16.48 11.18
C PHE A 167 -4.78 -15.26 11.45
N GLN A 168 -5.90 -15.43 12.16
CA GLN A 168 -6.53 -14.27 12.79
C GLN A 168 -5.92 -14.00 14.18
N PHE A 169 -5.73 -12.73 14.50
CA PHE A 169 -5.33 -12.31 15.84
C PHE A 169 -6.02 -11.00 16.22
N GLN A 170 -6.17 -10.72 17.52
CA GLN A 170 -6.62 -9.43 18.02
C GLN A 170 -5.90 -8.30 17.29
N TYR A 171 -6.65 -7.39 16.66
CA TYR A 171 -6.04 -6.27 15.93
C TYR A 171 -5.27 -5.38 16.91
N ASN A 172 -3.98 -5.19 16.65
CA ASN A 172 -3.04 -4.45 17.50
C ASN A 172 -2.48 -3.19 16.82
N ALA A 173 -2.83 -2.94 15.56
CA ALA A 173 -2.23 -1.88 14.72
C ALA A 173 -0.70 -2.02 14.61
N SER A 174 -0.25 -3.25 14.36
CA SER A 174 1.16 -3.59 14.19
C SER A 174 1.43 -3.92 12.73
N ASN A 175 2.60 -3.56 12.19
CA ASN A 175 2.87 -3.64 10.73
C ASN A 175 2.63 -5.04 10.09
N ASN A 176 2.55 -6.11 10.88
CA ASN A 176 2.24 -7.47 10.43
C ASN A 176 0.74 -7.82 10.39
N ASP A 177 -0.16 -6.98 10.92
CA ASP A 177 -1.64 -7.05 10.75
C ASP A 177 -2.19 -6.02 9.74
N GLU A 178 -1.29 -5.23 9.14
CA GLU A 178 -1.59 -4.23 8.10
C GLU A 178 -1.08 -4.64 6.71
N TRP A 179 -1.88 -4.36 5.67
CA TRP A 179 -1.66 -4.85 4.31
C TRP A 179 -1.82 -3.74 3.26
N ILE A 180 -0.97 -3.76 2.23
CA ILE A 180 -1.04 -2.89 1.05
C ILE A 180 -1.69 -3.68 -0.07
N PHE A 181 -2.73 -3.13 -0.70
CA PHE A 181 -3.48 -3.76 -1.78
C PHE A 181 -2.99 -3.23 -3.13
N GLU A 182 -2.31 -4.07 -3.90
CA GLU A 182 -1.63 -3.69 -5.13
C GLU A 182 -2.36 -4.32 -6.34
N PRO A 183 -2.90 -3.54 -7.29
CA PRO A 183 -3.69 -4.06 -8.41
C PRO A 183 -2.89 -5.06 -9.26
N VAL A 184 -3.48 -6.20 -9.62
CA VAL A 184 -2.83 -7.19 -10.51
C VAL A 184 -2.87 -6.75 -11.98
N ASN A 185 -3.93 -6.03 -12.38
CA ASN A 185 -4.20 -5.68 -13.77
C ASN A 185 -4.27 -4.14 -13.94
N GLY A 186 -3.30 -3.58 -14.68
CA GLY A 186 -3.24 -2.17 -15.04
C GLY A 186 -2.77 -1.24 -13.90
N TYR A 187 -2.33 -0.04 -14.26
CA TYR A 187 -1.78 0.93 -13.31
C TYR A 187 -2.86 1.82 -12.67
N SER A 188 -3.01 1.71 -11.35
CA SER A 188 -3.81 2.62 -10.53
C SER A 188 -2.99 3.85 -10.13
N ARG A 189 -3.04 4.87 -10.98
CA ARG A 189 -2.51 6.22 -10.72
C ARG A 189 -2.98 6.78 -9.36
N GLU A 190 -4.22 6.50 -8.98
CA GLU A 190 -4.82 6.92 -7.71
C GLU A 190 -4.14 6.27 -6.50
N LEU A 191 -3.88 4.95 -6.53
CA LEU A 191 -3.17 4.26 -5.45
C LEU A 191 -1.70 4.68 -5.38
N ALA A 192 -1.04 4.85 -6.53
CA ALA A 192 0.36 5.30 -6.58
C ALA A 192 0.53 6.73 -6.02
N THR A 193 -0.33 7.66 -6.41
CA THR A 193 -0.26 9.07 -5.96
C THR A 193 -0.68 9.23 -4.49
N ASN A 194 -1.67 8.45 -4.04
CA ASN A 194 -2.00 8.36 -2.62
C ASN A 194 -0.83 7.76 -1.81
N TYR A 195 -0.23 6.65 -2.26
CA TYR A 195 0.93 6.07 -1.58
C TYR A 195 2.09 7.07 -1.48
N ALA A 196 2.40 7.78 -2.58
CA ALA A 196 3.44 8.80 -2.61
C ALA A 196 3.18 9.91 -1.58
N THR A 197 2.01 10.55 -1.62
CA THR A 197 1.65 11.66 -0.72
C THR A 197 1.56 11.25 0.75
N LYS A 198 1.19 10.00 1.05
CA LYS A 198 1.18 9.49 2.45
C LYS A 198 2.55 9.07 2.98
N ASN A 199 3.51 8.75 2.11
CA ASN A 199 4.82 8.23 2.52
C ASN A 199 6.00 9.16 2.24
N VAL A 200 5.79 10.34 1.66
CA VAL A 200 6.87 11.30 1.33
C VAL A 200 7.69 11.76 2.55
N TYR A 201 7.11 11.76 3.75
CA TYR A 201 7.79 12.11 5.02
C TYR A 201 8.07 10.89 5.92
N SER A 202 7.96 9.67 5.42
CA SER A 202 8.07 8.46 6.22
C SER A 202 8.83 7.33 5.51
N SER A 203 9.01 6.22 6.22
CA SER A 203 9.49 4.96 5.68
C SER A 203 8.44 3.87 5.89
N VAL A 204 8.37 2.93 4.95
CA VAL A 204 7.45 1.79 5.00
C VAL A 204 8.27 0.53 5.26
N PRO A 205 8.04 -0.21 6.37
CA PRO A 205 8.94 -1.30 6.77
C PRO A 205 9.16 -2.43 5.74
N ALA A 206 8.26 -2.56 4.76
CA ALA A 206 8.39 -3.46 3.62
C ALA A 206 9.59 -3.16 2.69
N TYR A 207 10.21 -1.99 2.79
CA TYR A 207 11.30 -1.51 1.93
C TYR A 207 12.45 -0.92 2.77
N PRO A 208 13.71 -0.91 2.29
CA PRO A 208 14.80 -0.28 3.01
C PRO A 208 14.66 1.24 2.94
N ASN A 209 14.94 1.90 4.05
CA ASN A 209 15.07 3.35 4.11
C ASN A 209 16.49 3.76 3.68
N LEU A 210 16.64 4.35 2.49
CA LEU A 210 17.95 4.61 1.87
C LEU A 210 18.40 6.08 1.95
N ARG A 211 17.71 6.90 2.76
CA ARG A 211 18.06 8.31 3.02
C ARG A 211 19.55 8.54 3.30
N ASN A 212 20.23 7.59 3.95
CA ASN A 212 21.65 7.66 4.31
C ASN A 212 22.63 7.05 3.29
N MET A 213 22.16 6.32 2.28
CA MET A 213 22.99 5.66 1.25
C MET A 213 22.98 6.39 -0.10
N GLY A 214 22.04 7.31 -0.31
CA GLY A 214 21.72 7.85 -1.63
C GLY A 214 20.85 6.89 -2.44
N GLY A 215 20.36 7.35 -3.60
CA GLY A 215 19.48 6.55 -4.46
C GLY A 215 18.01 6.43 -4.01
N ASP A 216 17.67 6.93 -2.81
CA ASP A 216 16.35 6.84 -2.18
C ASP A 216 15.19 7.35 -3.03
N CYS A 217 15.43 8.32 -3.93
CA CYS A 217 14.43 8.78 -4.90
C CYS A 217 13.97 7.69 -5.89
N ALA A 218 14.88 6.81 -6.35
CA ALA A 218 14.53 5.68 -7.20
C ALA A 218 13.79 4.60 -6.39
N ASN A 219 14.13 4.44 -5.12
CA ASN A 219 13.47 3.50 -4.20
C ASN A 219 12.03 3.94 -3.95
N PHE A 220 11.82 5.17 -3.47
CA PHE A 220 10.51 5.76 -3.23
C PHE A 220 9.58 5.66 -4.45
N VAL A 221 10.05 6.09 -5.62
CA VAL A 221 9.27 5.99 -6.86
C VAL A 221 8.94 4.54 -7.19
N SER A 222 9.89 3.62 -6.99
CA SER A 222 9.64 2.20 -7.20
C SER A 222 8.57 1.63 -6.26
N GLN A 223 8.51 2.08 -5.00
CA GLN A 223 7.42 1.75 -4.07
C GLN A 223 6.08 2.28 -4.57
N CYS A 224 6.03 3.52 -5.08
CA CYS A 224 4.81 4.12 -5.62
C CYS A 224 4.30 3.37 -6.87
N MET A 225 5.23 2.88 -7.70
CA MET A 225 4.92 2.04 -8.86
C MET A 225 4.32 0.70 -8.45
N LEU A 226 4.88 0.01 -7.45
CA LEU A 226 4.29 -1.21 -6.86
C LEU A 226 2.89 -0.97 -6.29
N ALA A 227 2.72 0.07 -5.49
CA ALA A 227 1.42 0.42 -4.89
C ALA A 227 0.34 0.69 -5.95
N GLY A 228 0.74 1.26 -7.10
CA GLY A 228 -0.13 1.42 -8.26
C GLY A 228 -0.36 0.14 -9.08
N GLY A 229 0.41 -0.92 -8.90
CA GLY A 229 0.22 -2.21 -9.60
C GLY A 229 1.27 -2.53 -10.68
N ILE A 230 2.40 -1.81 -10.75
CA ILE A 230 3.54 -2.21 -11.57
C ILE A 230 4.43 -3.14 -10.76
N HIS A 231 4.35 -4.45 -11.04
CA HIS A 231 4.99 -5.50 -10.22
C HIS A 231 6.43 -5.81 -10.60
N TYR A 232 7.14 -6.49 -9.69
CA TYR A 232 8.50 -6.96 -9.90
C TYR A 232 8.61 -7.78 -11.19
N GLN A 233 9.63 -7.46 -11.98
CA GLN A 233 9.92 -8.10 -13.27
C GLN A 233 11.42 -7.96 -13.55
N ASP A 234 12.00 -8.97 -14.20
CA ASP A 234 13.42 -9.05 -14.51
C ASP A 234 14.29 -8.68 -13.27
N ASN A 235 15.25 -7.78 -13.44
CA ASN A 235 16.15 -7.30 -12.38
C ASN A 235 15.56 -6.15 -11.52
N TRP A 236 14.31 -5.72 -11.76
CA TRP A 236 13.64 -4.73 -10.90
C TRP A 236 12.86 -5.43 -9.79
N TYR A 237 13.58 -5.87 -8.77
CA TYR A 237 13.01 -6.41 -7.54
C TYR A 237 13.73 -5.90 -6.30
N ILE A 238 13.02 -5.94 -5.17
CA ILE A 238 13.62 -5.88 -3.83
C ILE A 238 12.87 -6.81 -2.88
N GLN A 239 13.59 -7.58 -2.08
CA GLN A 239 13.03 -8.50 -1.10
C GLN A 239 13.70 -8.28 0.24
N LYS A 240 12.89 -8.32 1.31
CA LYS A 240 13.36 -8.26 2.68
C LYS A 240 13.64 -9.65 3.21
N ASP A 241 14.79 -9.85 3.82
CA ASP A 241 15.18 -11.14 4.40
C ASP A 241 14.91 -11.15 5.91
N ASP A 242 15.31 -10.09 6.61
CA ASP A 242 15.04 -9.91 8.04
C ASP A 242 14.79 -8.45 8.45
N ASN A 243 14.73 -8.20 9.76
CA ASN A 243 14.50 -6.89 10.36
C ASN A 243 15.78 -6.23 10.91
N LYS A 244 16.99 -6.75 10.63
CA LYS A 244 18.23 -6.25 11.26
C LYS A 244 18.66 -4.88 10.73
N ASN A 245 18.63 -4.68 9.42
CA ASN A 245 19.06 -3.43 8.77
C ASN A 245 17.89 -2.75 8.01
N PRO A 246 16.87 -2.21 8.69
CA PRO A 246 15.76 -1.52 8.02
C PRO A 246 16.15 -0.14 7.45
N SER A 247 17.23 0.46 7.96
CA SER A 247 17.84 1.70 7.46
C SER A 247 19.35 1.50 7.31
N PRO A 248 19.80 0.76 6.28
CA PRO A 248 21.22 0.44 6.11
C PRO A 248 22.03 1.71 5.85
N LEU A 249 23.28 1.72 6.31
CA LEU A 249 24.22 2.84 6.17
C LEU A 249 25.27 2.61 5.08
N ASN A 250 25.36 1.39 4.55
CA ASN A 250 26.30 0.98 3.51
C ASN A 250 25.81 -0.30 2.82
N VAL A 251 26.45 -0.66 1.69
CA VAL A 251 26.09 -1.81 0.86
C VAL A 251 26.13 -3.12 1.66
N ASN A 252 27.16 -3.34 2.50
CA ASN A 252 27.25 -4.56 3.31
C ASN A 252 26.06 -4.74 4.28
N GLN A 253 25.52 -3.64 4.83
CA GLN A 253 24.30 -3.69 5.66
C GLN A 253 23.02 -3.88 4.84
N LEU A 254 22.98 -3.36 3.62
CA LEU A 254 21.87 -3.59 2.69
C LEU A 254 21.81 -5.07 2.31
N ASP A 255 22.91 -5.62 1.80
CA ASP A 255 23.01 -7.02 1.33
C ASP A 255 22.82 -8.04 2.45
N ALA A 256 23.10 -7.67 3.70
CA ALA A 256 22.89 -8.51 4.88
C ALA A 256 21.40 -8.70 5.29
N SER A 257 20.48 -7.86 4.80
CA SER A 257 19.05 -7.90 5.14
C SER A 257 18.11 -7.80 3.94
N TRP A 258 18.63 -7.56 2.73
CA TRP A 258 17.84 -7.29 1.53
C TRP A 258 18.44 -7.95 0.29
N ARG A 259 17.57 -8.51 -0.57
CA ARG A 259 17.95 -9.06 -1.87
C ARG A 259 17.41 -8.17 -2.99
N LEU A 260 18.29 -7.72 -3.86
CA LEU A 260 18.03 -6.91 -5.04
C LEU A 260 19.06 -7.28 -6.12
N ALA A 261 18.88 -6.81 -7.36
CA ALA A 261 19.88 -7.03 -8.40
C ALA A 261 21.15 -6.20 -8.16
N ASP A 262 22.27 -6.55 -8.79
CA ASP A 262 23.44 -5.68 -8.87
C ASP A 262 23.83 -5.46 -10.35
N PRO A 263 23.84 -4.22 -10.87
CA PRO A 263 23.39 -2.99 -10.22
C PRO A 263 21.86 -2.83 -10.27
N SER A 264 21.23 -2.48 -9.14
CA SER A 264 19.76 -2.46 -9.04
C SER A 264 19.09 -1.17 -9.56
N PRO A 265 18.01 -1.27 -10.37
CA PRO A 265 17.15 -0.14 -10.71
C PRO A 265 16.25 0.36 -9.56
N TRP A 266 16.19 -0.36 -8.42
CA TRP A 266 15.49 0.10 -7.21
C TRP A 266 16.25 1.17 -6.43
N ILE A 267 17.57 1.27 -6.56
CA ILE A 267 18.41 2.12 -5.68
C ILE A 267 19.33 3.07 -6.45
N SER A 268 19.09 3.24 -7.74
CA SER A 268 19.92 4.11 -8.60
C SER A 268 19.08 4.73 -9.70
N ALA A 269 19.03 6.06 -9.75
CA ALA A 269 18.32 6.80 -10.80
C ALA A 269 18.84 6.43 -12.21
N LYS A 270 20.16 6.22 -12.34
CA LYS A 270 20.79 5.72 -13.57
C LYS A 270 20.25 4.36 -13.99
N GLN A 271 20.22 3.40 -13.08
CA GLN A 271 19.74 2.05 -13.41
C GLN A 271 18.23 2.02 -13.65
N PHE A 272 17.46 2.80 -12.88
CA PHE A 272 16.04 3.03 -13.11
C PHE A 272 15.78 3.50 -14.56
N ASN A 273 16.56 4.48 -15.04
CA ASN A 273 16.49 4.93 -16.43
C ASN A 273 16.81 3.82 -17.43
N LEU A 274 17.95 3.13 -17.25
CA LEU A 274 18.41 2.06 -18.15
C LEU A 274 17.47 0.84 -18.20
N PHE A 275 16.63 0.68 -17.18
CA PHE A 275 15.60 -0.35 -17.09
C PHE A 275 14.27 0.10 -17.72
N TRP A 276 13.71 1.23 -17.27
CA TRP A 276 12.35 1.63 -17.62
C TRP A 276 12.21 2.33 -18.97
N SER A 277 13.26 3.00 -19.48
CA SER A 277 13.23 3.64 -20.82
C SER A 277 13.09 2.65 -21.98
N LYS A 278 13.32 1.35 -21.71
CA LYS A 278 13.13 0.25 -22.66
C LYS A 278 11.73 -0.36 -22.62
N LYS A 279 10.91 0.00 -21.60
CA LYS A 279 9.62 -0.63 -21.30
C LYS A 279 8.45 0.36 -21.41
N TYR A 280 8.69 1.65 -21.16
CA TYR A 280 7.70 2.71 -21.35
C TYR A 280 8.16 3.71 -22.39
N GLN A 281 7.19 4.35 -23.05
CA GLN A 281 7.44 5.52 -23.87
C GLN A 281 8.02 6.64 -22.99
N THR A 282 9.11 7.24 -23.46
CA THR A 282 9.72 8.40 -22.81
C THR A 282 9.75 9.59 -23.73
N GLU A 283 9.44 10.76 -23.19
CA GLU A 283 9.68 12.05 -23.82
C GLU A 283 10.82 12.75 -23.07
N THR A 284 11.67 13.49 -23.78
CA THR A 284 12.82 14.17 -23.17
C THR A 284 12.95 15.59 -23.65
N VAL A 285 12.92 16.53 -22.71
CA VAL A 285 13.03 17.97 -22.93
C VAL A 285 14.12 18.55 -22.04
N THR A 286 14.59 19.77 -22.30
CA THR A 286 15.51 20.47 -21.38
C THR A 286 14.72 21.26 -20.33
N GLY A 287 15.32 21.54 -19.18
CA GLY A 287 14.73 22.47 -18.20
C GLY A 287 14.42 23.83 -18.84
N LYS A 288 15.33 24.34 -19.68
CA LYS A 288 15.11 25.56 -20.47
C LYS A 288 13.84 25.48 -21.34
N PHE A 289 13.63 24.38 -22.06
CA PHE A 289 12.42 24.18 -22.87
C PHE A 289 11.14 24.19 -22.03
N ILE A 290 11.15 23.54 -20.84
CA ILE A 290 10.00 23.58 -19.91
C ILE A 290 9.70 25.02 -19.46
N THR A 291 10.74 25.84 -19.21
CA THR A 291 10.56 27.23 -18.80
C THR A 291 10.10 28.16 -19.91
N GLU A 292 10.49 27.89 -21.16
CA GLU A 292 10.10 28.71 -22.33
C GLU A 292 8.73 28.28 -22.92
N HIS A 293 8.33 27.02 -22.71
CA HIS A 293 7.10 26.42 -23.27
C HIS A 293 6.32 25.56 -22.24
N PRO A 294 5.91 26.13 -21.08
CA PRO A 294 5.24 25.37 -20.02
C PRO A 294 3.87 24.82 -20.45
N ASP A 295 3.20 25.50 -21.38
CA ASP A 295 1.92 25.11 -21.97
C ASP A 295 2.03 23.83 -22.81
N ILE A 296 3.11 23.66 -23.59
CA ILE A 296 3.34 22.44 -24.38
C ILE A 296 3.50 21.24 -23.46
N ILE A 297 4.24 21.40 -22.36
CA ILE A 297 4.47 20.34 -21.37
C ILE A 297 3.19 19.97 -20.63
N PHE A 298 2.38 20.96 -20.24
CA PHE A 298 1.12 20.72 -19.54
C PHE A 298 0.03 20.08 -20.43
N ASN A 299 0.04 20.38 -21.73
CA ASN A 299 -0.90 19.80 -22.70
C ASN A 299 -0.44 18.44 -23.29
N ALA A 300 0.78 17.99 -22.98
CA ALA A 300 1.25 16.65 -23.33
C ALA A 300 0.43 15.55 -22.62
N PRO A 301 0.39 14.30 -23.12
CA PRO A 301 -0.33 13.18 -22.50
C PRO A 301 0.39 12.62 -21.26
N THR A 302 0.61 13.50 -20.27
CA THR A 302 1.27 13.24 -19.00
C THR A 302 0.29 13.50 -17.85
N TYR A 303 0.27 12.62 -16.86
CA TYR A 303 -0.76 12.62 -15.81
C TYR A 303 -0.16 12.27 -14.45
N LYS A 304 -0.93 12.53 -13.39
CA LYS A 304 -0.57 12.09 -12.03
C LYS A 304 -0.29 10.58 -11.99
N GLY A 305 0.78 10.17 -11.33
CA GLY A 305 1.34 8.82 -11.37
C GLY A 305 2.43 8.60 -12.43
N ASP A 306 2.59 9.49 -13.41
CA ASP A 306 3.76 9.42 -14.31
C ASP A 306 5.05 9.81 -13.58
N ILE A 307 6.16 9.32 -14.11
CA ILE A 307 7.48 9.50 -13.51
C ILE A 307 8.26 10.54 -14.30
N ILE A 308 8.98 11.41 -13.60
CA ILE A 308 9.95 12.33 -14.19
C ILE A 308 11.32 12.04 -13.60
N GLN A 309 12.34 12.01 -14.46
CA GLN A 309 13.74 11.99 -14.04
C GLN A 309 14.49 13.22 -14.53
N ILE A 310 15.43 13.71 -13.72
CA ILE A 310 16.42 14.69 -14.17
C ILE A 310 17.69 13.93 -14.56
N ALA A 311 18.26 14.27 -15.72
CA ALA A 311 19.51 13.73 -16.25
C ALA A 311 20.46 14.87 -16.66
N GLY A 312 21.76 14.69 -16.44
CA GLY A 312 22.77 15.63 -16.92
C GLY A 312 22.92 15.60 -18.46
N LYS A 313 23.80 16.44 -19.00
CA LYS A 313 24.28 16.28 -20.39
C LYS A 313 25.35 15.18 -20.47
N SER A 314 25.37 14.43 -21.56
CA SER A 314 26.50 13.58 -21.91
C SER A 314 27.64 14.41 -22.50
N PHE A 315 28.84 13.81 -22.62
CA PHE A 315 30.00 14.47 -23.23
C PHE A 315 29.73 14.98 -24.66
N TRP A 316 28.85 14.29 -25.39
CA TRP A 316 28.45 14.63 -26.76
C TRP A 316 27.21 15.55 -26.83
N GLY A 317 26.82 16.18 -25.72
CA GLY A 317 25.73 17.15 -25.64
C GLY A 317 24.32 16.57 -25.56
N GLY A 318 24.14 15.26 -25.74
CA GLY A 318 22.84 14.57 -25.60
C GLY A 318 22.49 14.25 -24.13
N VAL A 319 21.48 13.39 -23.93
CA VAL A 319 21.04 12.94 -22.59
C VAL A 319 22.17 12.13 -21.92
N GLY A 320 22.56 12.56 -20.73
CA GLY A 320 23.55 11.90 -19.88
C GLY A 320 22.92 10.97 -18.84
N SER A 321 23.64 10.69 -17.75
CA SER A 321 23.11 9.85 -16.68
C SER A 321 21.95 10.54 -15.96
N ALA A 322 20.85 9.81 -15.74
CA ALA A 322 19.82 10.18 -14.79
C ALA A 322 20.41 10.27 -13.37
N LYS A 323 20.03 11.33 -12.65
CA LYS A 323 20.53 11.70 -11.31
C LYS A 323 19.42 11.79 -10.26
N HIS A 324 18.17 12.00 -10.65
CA HIS A 324 17.04 12.10 -9.73
C HIS A 324 15.75 11.51 -10.33
N THR A 325 14.85 10.97 -9.51
CA THR A 325 13.63 10.23 -9.91
C THR A 325 12.44 10.63 -9.05
N MET A 326 11.33 11.02 -9.67
CA MET A 326 10.21 11.68 -8.99
C MET A 326 8.88 11.22 -9.59
N ILE A 327 7.80 11.23 -8.80
CA ILE A 327 6.45 10.91 -9.26
C ILE A 327 5.59 12.18 -9.29
N ILE A 328 4.75 12.33 -10.32
CA ILE A 328 3.75 13.40 -10.40
C ILE A 328 2.62 13.07 -9.42
N THR A 329 2.51 13.81 -8.32
CA THR A 329 1.48 13.62 -7.30
C THR A 329 0.25 14.48 -7.52
N ASN A 330 0.42 15.68 -8.08
CA ASN A 330 -0.65 16.67 -8.17
C ASN A 330 -0.48 17.63 -9.36
N TYR A 331 -1.48 18.48 -9.56
CA TYR A 331 -1.40 19.66 -10.42
C TYR A 331 -1.33 20.90 -9.53
N GLY A 332 -0.50 21.87 -9.90
CA GLY A 332 -0.32 23.12 -9.17
C GLY A 332 -0.24 24.33 -10.09
N VAL A 333 -0.06 25.50 -9.49
CA VAL A 333 0.15 26.77 -10.21
C VAL A 333 1.44 27.40 -9.72
N TYR A 334 2.31 27.79 -10.66
CA TYR A 334 3.56 28.49 -10.37
C TYR A 334 3.70 29.69 -11.31
N LYS A 335 3.90 30.89 -10.76
CA LYS A 335 3.95 32.18 -11.50
C LYS A 335 2.77 32.37 -12.48
N GLY A 336 1.57 31.90 -12.09
CA GLY A 336 0.35 31.97 -12.91
C GLY A 336 0.20 30.90 -13.98
N GLN A 337 1.21 30.04 -14.18
CA GLN A 337 1.15 28.90 -15.11
C GLN A 337 0.69 27.63 -14.40
N ILE A 338 -0.22 26.87 -15.01
CA ILE A 338 -0.62 25.55 -14.52
C ILE A 338 0.47 24.55 -14.87
N ASN A 339 0.82 23.67 -13.94
CA ASN A 339 2.00 22.81 -14.03
C ASN A 339 1.84 21.54 -13.16
N TYR A 340 2.72 20.56 -13.35
CA TYR A 340 2.81 19.35 -12.53
C TYR A 340 3.54 19.59 -11.20
N GLN A 341 3.04 18.96 -10.14
CA GLN A 341 3.66 18.89 -8.82
C GLN A 341 4.23 17.49 -8.56
N LEU A 342 5.43 17.45 -7.97
CA LEU A 342 6.30 16.28 -7.90
C LEU A 342 6.69 15.95 -6.45
N SER A 343 6.70 14.66 -6.11
CA SER A 343 7.16 14.19 -4.79
C SER A 343 8.28 13.16 -4.86
N TYR A 344 9.20 13.20 -3.89
CA TYR A 344 10.42 12.37 -3.83
C TYR A 344 11.11 12.42 -2.44
N HIS A 345 11.89 11.37 -2.09
CA HIS A 345 12.57 11.29 -0.77
C HIS A 345 13.94 11.99 -0.65
N SER A 346 14.64 12.35 -1.73
CA SER A 346 16.00 12.93 -1.62
C SER A 346 16.12 14.24 -0.83
N ALA A 347 15.00 14.88 -0.52
CA ALA A 347 14.89 15.93 0.50
C ALA A 347 13.48 15.91 1.13
N ASP A 348 12.89 14.71 1.29
CA ASP A 348 11.50 14.47 1.76
C ASP A 348 10.50 15.51 1.24
N THR A 349 10.48 15.70 -0.09
CA THR A 349 9.79 16.82 -0.72
C THR A 349 8.46 16.38 -1.29
N SER A 350 7.37 17.03 -0.86
CA SER A 350 6.05 16.90 -1.49
C SER A 350 5.76 18.07 -2.42
N ASP A 351 5.09 17.77 -3.53
CA ASP A 351 4.40 18.72 -4.41
C ASP A 351 5.25 19.88 -4.96
N LYS A 352 6.54 19.61 -5.21
CA LYS A 352 7.48 20.53 -5.85
C LYS A 352 7.03 20.85 -7.27
N ASN A 353 6.97 22.13 -7.64
CA ASN A 353 6.59 22.53 -8.98
C ASN A 353 7.67 22.13 -9.99
N LEU A 354 7.32 21.32 -11.00
CA LEU A 354 8.19 21.00 -12.14
C LEU A 354 8.77 22.27 -12.80
N LEU A 355 7.97 23.32 -13.00
CA LEU A 355 8.45 24.58 -13.60
C LEU A 355 9.54 25.27 -12.76
N GLU A 356 9.37 25.36 -11.44
CA GLU A 356 10.37 25.88 -10.51
C GLU A 356 11.66 25.04 -10.53
N MET A 357 11.52 23.72 -10.67
CA MET A 357 12.67 22.82 -10.77
C MET A 357 13.39 22.93 -12.12
N ALA A 358 12.66 23.21 -13.20
CA ALA A 358 13.22 23.47 -14.51
C ALA A 358 13.99 24.80 -14.55
N GLU A 359 13.50 25.85 -13.86
CA GLU A 359 14.22 27.13 -13.67
C GLU A 359 15.56 26.96 -12.94
N THR A 360 15.63 26.03 -11.98
CA THR A 360 16.87 25.72 -11.24
C THR A 360 17.79 24.73 -11.97
N HIS A 361 17.29 24.03 -12.99
CA HIS A 361 18.02 23.03 -13.77
C HIS A 361 17.90 23.26 -15.31
N PRO A 362 18.11 24.49 -15.83
CA PRO A 362 17.78 24.82 -17.22
C PRO A 362 18.64 24.07 -18.25
N ASN A 363 19.84 23.64 -17.83
CA ASN A 363 20.79 22.89 -18.65
C ASN A 363 20.64 21.36 -18.55
N ASP A 364 19.82 20.84 -17.64
CA ASP A 364 19.57 19.41 -17.53
C ASP A 364 18.42 18.96 -18.44
N TYR A 365 18.37 17.66 -18.68
CA TYR A 365 17.26 16.99 -19.35
C TYR A 365 16.24 16.48 -18.32
N PHE A 366 14.96 16.60 -18.67
CA PHE A 366 13.83 16.04 -17.96
C PHE A 366 13.25 14.92 -18.82
N ILE A 367 13.31 13.69 -18.31
CA ILE A 367 12.82 12.47 -18.97
C ILE A 367 11.48 12.12 -18.33
N VAL A 368 10.40 12.23 -19.09
CA VAL A 368 9.03 11.92 -18.67
C VAL A 368 8.67 10.51 -19.13
N TYR A 369 8.10 9.69 -18.23
CA TYR A 369 7.69 8.31 -18.50
C TYR A 369 6.17 8.19 -18.39
N SER A 370 5.50 7.83 -19.50
CA SER A 370 4.05 7.58 -19.50
C SER A 370 3.74 6.16 -19.02
N ILE A 371 3.39 6.00 -17.74
CA ILE A 371 3.05 4.72 -17.10
C ILE A 371 1.59 4.33 -17.41
N LYS A 372 1.31 3.05 -17.67
CA LYS A 372 -0.01 2.56 -18.14
C LYS A 372 -0.42 1.28 -17.42
#